data_AF-A0A1S2DAT6-F1
#
_entry.id   AF-A0A1S2DAT6-F1
#
_cell.length_a   1.000
_cell.length_b   1.000
_cell.length_c   1.000
_cell.angle_alpha   90.00
_cell.angle_beta   90.00
_cell.angle_gamma   90.00
#
_symmetry.space_group_name_H-M   'P 1'
#
loop_
_entity.id
_entity.type
_entity.pdbx_description
1 polymer ?
#
loop_
_entity_poly.entity_id
_entity_poly.type
_entity_poly.pdbx_seq_one_letter_code
_entity_poly.pdbx_strand_id
1 'polypeptide(L)' 'MKHDISCPRCGCSEALSSDKDQDWDEITCIACDEFIGTRDYLSGFHSRHYRLHALSLSLGMMIQMTHEGGLLSPKAA' A
#
# COMPACT_ATOMS: atom_id res chain seq x y z
N MET A 1 3.28 20.35 0.90
CA MET A 1 3.08 19.84 2.28
C MET A 1 4.07 18.73 2.66
N LYS A 2 4.40 18.59 3.96
CA LYS A 2 5.24 17.51 4.51
C LYS A 2 4.38 16.40 5.11
N HIS A 3 4.78 15.15 4.91
CA HIS A 3 4.14 13.95 5.44
C HIS A 3 5.17 13.13 6.23
N ASP A 4 4.78 12.66 7.41
CA ASP A 4 5.58 11.73 8.22
C ASP A 4 5.18 10.30 7.84
N ILE A 5 5.94 9.72 6.90
CA ILE A 5 5.72 8.37 6.38
C ILE A 5 7.05 7.72 6.04
N SER A 6 7.20 6.45 6.45
CA SER A 6 8.39 5.65 6.12
C SER A 6 8.38 5.24 4.66
N CYS A 7 9.37 5.74 3.91
CA CYS A 7 9.65 5.29 2.55
C CYS A 7 10.05 3.80 2.56
N PRO A 8 9.38 2.93 1.78
CA PRO A 8 9.69 1.50 1.73
C PRO A 8 11.05 1.19 1.07
N ARG A 9 11.65 2.15 0.36
CA ARG A 9 12.92 1.95 -0.36
C ARG A 9 14.15 2.33 0.43
N CYS A 10 14.16 3.53 1.02
CA CYS A 10 15.33 4.07 1.71
C CYS A 10 15.15 4.14 3.24
N GLY A 11 13.94 3.90 3.76
CA GLY A 11 13.64 3.97 5.20
C GLY A 11 13.55 5.39 5.76
N CYS A 12 13.65 6.43 4.93
CA CYS A 12 13.44 7.81 5.37
C CYS A 12 11.96 8.02 5.75
N SER A 13 11.71 8.68 6.87
CA SER A 13 10.36 8.98 7.39
C SER A 13 9.77 10.29 6.88
N GLU A 14 10.47 11.03 6.02
CA GLU A 14 9.98 12.29 5.47
C GLU A 14 9.61 12.17 3.99
N ALA A 15 8.40 12.63 3.67
CA ALA A 15 7.91 12.73 2.31
C ALA A 15 7.24 14.09 2.06
N LEU A 16 7.18 14.48 0.78
CA LEU A 16 6.63 15.74 0.32
C LEU A 16 5.50 15.50 -0.67
N SER A 17 4.49 16.35 -0.63
CA SER A 17 3.49 16.47 -1.70
C SER A 17 3.38 17.89 -2.20
N SER A 18 2.80 18.01 -3.40
CA SER A 18 2.23 19.25 -3.93
C SER A 18 1.38 19.97 -2.87
N ASP A 19 1.39 21.31 -2.93
CA ASP A 19 0.70 22.19 -1.98
C ASP A 19 -0.73 22.53 -2.41
N LYS A 20 -1.24 21.82 -3.42
CA LYS A 20 -2.58 22.07 -3.99
C LYS A 20 -3.71 21.41 -3.18
N ASP A 21 -3.36 20.65 -2.14
CA ASP A 21 -4.28 19.94 -1.26
C ASP A 21 -5.27 19.04 -2.01
N GLN A 22 -4.86 18.52 -3.16
CA GLN A 22 -5.67 17.60 -3.94
C GLN A 22 -5.45 16.16 -3.49
N ASP A 23 -6.52 15.38 -3.52
CA ASP A 23 -6.51 13.96 -3.16
C ASP A 23 -5.50 13.15 -3.99
N TRP A 24 -5.33 13.51 -5.27
CA TRP A 24 -4.40 12.90 -6.21
C TRP A 24 -2.99 13.52 -6.19
N ASP A 25 -2.68 14.43 -5.25
CA ASP A 25 -1.33 14.94 -5.13
C ASP A 25 -0.37 13.80 -4.78
N GLU A 26 0.67 13.66 -5.58
CA GLU A 26 1.71 12.66 -5.39
C GLU A 26 2.52 12.97 -4.13
N ILE A 27 2.81 11.92 -3.36
CA ILE A 27 3.70 11.95 -2.21
C ILE A 27 4.99 11.24 -2.61
N THR A 28 6.09 11.99 -2.61
CA THR A 28 7.43 11.49 -2.93
C THR A 28 8.34 11.56 -1.71
N CYS A 29 9.25 10.60 -1.58
CA CYS A 29 10.23 10.60 -0.50
C CYS A 29 11.24 11.75 -0.70
N ILE A 30 11.56 12.49 0.36
CA ILE A 30 12.54 13.59 0.25
C ILE A 30 13.97 13.09 -0.01
N ALA A 31 14.30 11.87 0.42
CA ALA A 31 15.67 11.35 0.37
C ALA A 31 16.00 10.67 -0.95
N CYS A 32 15.05 9.95 -1.56
CA CYS A 32 15.28 9.19 -2.80
C CYS A 32 14.35 9.58 -3.96
N ASP A 33 13.50 10.58 -3.76
CA ASP A 33 12.54 11.11 -4.75
C ASP A 33 11.58 10.06 -5.33
N GLU A 34 11.43 8.94 -4.61
CA GLU A 34 10.55 7.85 -5.04
C GLU A 34 9.11 8.11 -4.67
N PHE A 35 8.23 7.74 -5.60
CA PHE A 35 6.80 7.79 -5.42
C PHE A 35 6.37 6.78 -4.35
N ILE A 36 5.68 7.27 -3.32
CA ILE A 36 5.14 6.44 -2.24
C ILE A 36 3.66 6.16 -2.48
N GLY A 37 2.91 7.16 -2.94
CA GLY A 37 1.46 7.08 -3.12
C GLY A 37 0.85 8.46 -3.35
N THR A 38 -0.47 8.52 -3.34
CA THR A 38 -1.25 9.76 -3.40
C THR A 38 -1.77 10.14 -2.00
N ARG A 39 -2.21 11.39 -1.82
CA ARG A 39 -2.71 11.87 -0.53
C ARG A 39 -3.95 11.13 -0.02
N ASP A 40 -4.88 10.79 -0.91
CA ASP A 40 -6.06 9.97 -0.58
C ASP A 40 -5.68 8.56 -0.12
N TYR A 41 -4.67 7.95 -0.75
CA TYR A 41 -4.13 6.68 -0.35
C TYR A 41 -3.52 6.76 1.06
N LEU A 42 -2.77 7.82 1.36
CA LEU A 42 -2.19 8.04 2.70
C LEU A 42 -3.25 8.32 3.77
N SER A 43 -4.26 9.13 3.46
CA SER A 43 -5.36 9.42 4.39
C SER A 43 -6.16 8.15 4.67
N GLY A 44 -6.36 7.32 3.64
CA GLY A 44 -6.81 5.96 3.76
C GLY A 44 -5.93 5.15 4.71
N PHE A 45 -4.61 5.14 4.52
CA PHE A 45 -3.63 4.41 5.33
C PHE A 45 -3.66 4.78 6.81
N HIS A 46 -3.83 6.07 7.12
CA HIS A 46 -3.93 6.60 8.48
C HIS A 46 -5.33 6.41 9.10
N SER A 47 -6.33 5.99 8.34
CA SER A 47 -7.63 5.68 8.90
C SER A 47 -7.51 4.51 9.89
N ARG A 48 -8.20 4.61 11.03
CA ARG A 48 -8.19 3.61 12.12
C ARG A 48 -8.53 2.19 11.63
N HIS A 49 -9.22 2.09 10.50
CA HIS A 49 -9.70 0.84 9.93
C HIS A 49 -8.83 0.31 8.80
N TYR A 50 -7.81 1.06 8.34
CA TYR A 50 -6.99 0.64 7.21
C TYR A 50 -6.22 -0.65 7.46
N ARG A 51 -5.62 -0.80 8.65
CA ARG A 51 -4.92 -2.03 9.01
C ARG A 51 -5.86 -3.23 8.96
N LEU A 52 -7.10 -3.06 9.41
CA LEU A 52 -8.14 -4.09 9.34
C LEU A 52 -8.58 -4.34 7.89
N HIS A 53 -8.71 -3.30 7.07
CA HIS A 53 -9.03 -3.41 5.66
C HIS A 53 -7.93 -4.14 4.87
N ALA A 54 -6.67 -3.78 5.09
CA ALA A 54 -5.52 -4.45 4.50
C ALA A 54 -5.44 -5.92 4.93
N LEU A 55 -5.64 -6.22 6.22
CA LEU A 55 -5.75 -7.60 6.73
C LEU A 55 -6.89 -8.37 6.05
N SER A 56 -8.06 -7.75 5.88
CA SER A 56 -9.21 -8.34 5.19
C SER A 56 -8.91 -8.66 3.73
N LEU A 57 -8.20 -7.77 3.02
CA LEU A 57 -7.75 -8.00 1.65
C LEU A 57 -6.73 -9.16 1.57
N SER A 58 -5.75 -9.19 2.47
CA SER A 58 -4.77 -10.28 2.53
C SER A 58 -5.44 -11.63 2.80
N LEU A 59 -6.44 -11.67 3.69
CA LEU A 59 -7.24 -12.87 3.94
C LEU A 59 -7.99 -13.33 2.69
N GLY A 60 -8.62 -12.40 1.96
CA GLY A 60 -9.29 -12.69 0.70
C GLY A 60 -8.35 -13.32 -0.33
N MET A 61 -7.14 -12.77 -0.49
CA MET A 61 -6.13 -13.34 -1.38
C MET A 61 -5.67 -14.73 -0.94
N MET A 62 -5.47 -14.97 0.36
CA MET A 62 -5.12 -16.30 0.87
C MET A 62 -6.21 -17.32 0.57
N ILE A 63 -7.48 -16.98 0.81
CA ILE A 63 -8.61 -17.84 0.47
C ILE A 63 -8.58 -18.13 -1.04
N GLN A 64 -8.45 -17.11 -1.87
CA GLN A 64 -8.42 -17.30 -3.32
C GLN A 64 -7.27 -18.21 -3.76
N MET A 65 -6.06 -18.02 -3.23
CA MET A 65 -4.91 -18.89 -3.50
C MET A 65 -5.14 -20.35 -3.03
N THR A 66 -5.82 -20.56 -1.91
CA THR A 66 -6.17 -21.93 -1.46
C THR A 66 -7.20 -22.60 -2.36
N HIS A 67 -8.15 -21.84 -2.90
CA HIS A 67 -9.14 -22.35 -3.86
C HIS A 67 -8.52 -22.63 -5.24
N GLU A 68 -7.61 -21.78 -5.69
CA GLU A 68 -6.88 -21.94 -6.96
C GLU A 68 -5.81 -23.05 -6.87
N GLY A 69 -5.25 -23.31 -5.69
CA GLY A 69 -4.32 -24.41 -5.41
C GLY A 69 -4.91 -25.82 -5.62
N GLY A 70 -6.23 -25.95 -5.75
CA GLY A 70 -6.89 -27.21 -6.12
C GLY A 70 -6.65 -27.67 -7.57
N LEU A 71 -6.07 -26.82 -8.43
CA LEU A 71 -5.73 -27.17 -9.82
C LEU A 71 -4.34 -27.79 -10.00
N LEU A 72 -3.50 -27.83 -8.96
CA LEU A 72 -2.26 -28.62 -8.93
C LEU A 72 -2.50 -29.99 -8.30
N SER A 73 -3.60 -30.65 -8.66
CA SER A 73 -3.72 -32.09 -8.42
C SER A 73 -2.83 -32.80 -9.44
N PRO A 74 -1.83 -33.60 -9.04
CA PRO A 74 -1.07 -34.40 -10.00
C PRO A 74 -2.05 -35.34 -10.67
N LYS A 75 -2.29 -35.08 -11.95
CA LYS A 75 -3.08 -35.94 -12.83
C LYS A 75 -2.52 -37.36 -12.73
N ALA A 76 -3.39 -38.29 -12.36
CA ALA A 76 -3.09 -39.69 -12.22
C ALA A 76 -2.27 -40.25 -13.39
N ALA A 77 -1.25 -41.04 -13.06
CA ALA A 77 -0.67 -42.08 -13.89
C ALA A 77 -0.30 -43.26 -12.97
#